data_AF-A0A8D8YC56-F1
#
_entry.id   AF-A0A8D8YC56-F1
#
_cell.length_a   1.000
_cell.length_b   1.000
_cell.length_c   1.000
_cell.angle_alpha   90.00
_cell.angle_beta   90.00
_cell.angle_gamma   90.00
#
_symmetry.space_group_name_H-M   'P 1'
#
loop_
_entity.id
_entity.type
_entity.pdbx_description
1 polymer ?
#
loop_
_entity_poly.entity_id
_entity_poly.type
_entity_poly.pdbx_seq_one_letter_code
_entity_poly.pdbx_strand_id
1 'polypeptide(L)'
;MCALVTADWSPYARNKYFRKIELYSMVWHREVNLETCSLTVAQNGGPIVILRDRAKLLKMQGPSHQPIVAIYSSSGKLLNSFVWDKGQLVQLGWSSTEDLLCIQEDGKVLIYNMFGVYQHAWDIFLMGKEASGSKIVSATIFPSPGATGLAVITSANEVFVVTNVNENHRRVRQLSKCPSAPTAWTVICEERQTKVIVSKNQNLYTLQSDDSPVLQKIDLGAGSEKYSIVSMAVSPDYQKIALFINNGKLWIKSSDLRSTYRLYDTQQLSEPKQLVWCGSDAVVCYWGSTINVIGCTEDQLSYVYDYPVFLVSEIDCVRVLSAESHHIIQCVPTVVQEIFQINSESPGCFLLEASKQFQKRSHRANEYIHIVKPKISSAVTQCIQAAGHEFNASIQKSLMTAAQFGKCFMTDFDSSEFVKMCRVLRLLNQVRDPQVGIAITYEQYEQLGIDKLIDMLILRRYYYLALEVSKYLRLSSSEGSERILLHWAYYKMEIRNYPMAEALYIKYCKSHNKRALHEIYKQEDDYNNKAACQIKEAYLPGNTKEAGLLEAQENFKKSKSEFAAFAAMMCEEELKLIKHQKQLEDKLKKDFLGLTLNETLEKLLSLKEVKLADNMKSEYKVPDRR
;
A
#
# COMPACT_ATOMS: atom_id res chain seq x y z
N MET A 1 -7.52 -27.22 17.12
CA MET A 1 -6.84 -25.95 16.79
C MET A 1 -5.60 -26.20 15.95
N CYS A 2 -4.62 -27.03 16.35
CA CYS A 2 -3.49 -27.37 15.47
C CYS A 2 -3.95 -27.98 14.14
N ALA A 3 -4.92 -28.89 14.17
CA ALA A 3 -5.55 -29.44 12.96
C ALA A 3 -6.25 -28.41 12.06
N LEU A 4 -6.65 -27.24 12.59
CA LEU A 4 -7.23 -26.16 11.77
C LEU A 4 -6.12 -25.29 11.15
N VAL A 5 -4.97 -25.16 11.82
CA VAL A 5 -3.81 -24.40 11.32
C VAL A 5 -3.06 -25.19 10.23
N THR A 6 -2.96 -26.50 10.40
CA THR A 6 -2.27 -27.38 9.43
C THR A 6 -3.17 -27.84 8.29
N ALA A 7 -4.45 -27.48 8.27
CA ALA A 7 -5.38 -27.86 7.20
C ALA A 7 -4.93 -27.35 5.82
N ASP A 8 -4.32 -26.16 5.79
CA ASP A 8 -3.84 -25.53 4.57
C ASP A 8 -2.38 -25.89 4.24
N TRP A 9 -1.78 -26.86 4.95
CA TRP A 9 -0.38 -27.23 4.75
C TRP A 9 -0.27 -28.40 3.77
N SER A 10 0.49 -28.18 2.71
CA SER A 10 0.86 -29.20 1.74
C SER A 10 2.27 -29.69 2.04
N PRO A 11 2.50 -31.01 2.21
CA PRO A 11 3.84 -31.54 2.34
C PRO A 11 4.61 -31.22 1.07
N TYR A 12 5.83 -30.72 1.27
CA TYR A 12 6.73 -30.41 0.18
C TYR A 12 7.90 -31.36 0.24
N ALA A 13 8.79 -31.24 1.22
CA ALA A 13 9.93 -32.15 1.37
C ALA A 13 9.94 -32.88 2.69
N ARG A 14 10.98 -33.70 2.93
CA ARG A 14 11.19 -34.33 4.24
C ARG A 14 11.22 -33.25 5.32
N ASN A 15 10.13 -33.15 6.09
CA ASN A 15 9.89 -32.12 7.10
C ASN A 15 9.88 -30.67 6.59
N LYS A 16 9.42 -30.41 5.36
CA LYS A 16 9.06 -29.05 4.91
C LYS A 16 7.65 -29.02 4.37
N TYR A 17 6.93 -27.95 4.67
CA TYR A 17 5.57 -27.74 4.22
C TYR A 17 5.45 -26.40 3.52
N PHE A 18 4.54 -26.31 2.56
CA PHE A 18 4.03 -25.05 2.06
C PHE A 18 2.61 -24.85 2.57
N ARG A 19 2.20 -23.59 2.72
CA ARG A 19 0.82 -23.23 3.01
C ARG A 19 0.29 -22.26 1.97
N LYS A 20 -1.01 -22.36 1.70
CA LYS A 20 -1.77 -21.40 0.88
C LYS A 20 -2.74 -20.64 1.80
N ILE A 21 -2.61 -19.33 1.86
CA ILE A 21 -3.44 -18.46 2.72
C ILE A 21 -4.18 -17.45 1.85
N GLU A 22 -5.50 -17.35 1.97
CA GLU A 22 -6.26 -16.24 1.39
C GLU A 22 -6.12 -15.00 2.30
N LEU A 23 -5.63 -13.89 1.75
CA LEU A 23 -5.52 -12.61 2.46
C LEU A 23 -6.76 -11.73 2.25
N TYR A 24 -7.23 -11.64 1.00
CA TYR A 24 -8.36 -10.82 0.63
C TYR A 24 -9.23 -11.52 -0.40
N SER A 25 -10.54 -11.36 -0.24
CA SER A 25 -11.48 -11.46 -1.35
C SER A 25 -11.49 -10.10 -2.07
N MET A 26 -11.22 -10.11 -3.38
CA MET A 26 -10.90 -8.90 -4.12
C MET A 26 -12.14 -8.05 -4.40
N VAL A 27 -12.06 -6.77 -4.05
CA VAL A 27 -13.15 -5.80 -4.26
C VAL A 27 -13.48 -5.61 -5.75
N TRP A 28 -12.47 -5.76 -6.62
CA TRP A 28 -12.60 -5.53 -8.07
C TRP A 28 -13.13 -6.71 -8.88
N HIS A 29 -13.63 -7.78 -8.25
CA HIS A 29 -13.91 -9.07 -8.91
C HIS A 29 -14.87 -9.01 -10.11
N ARG A 30 -15.68 -7.95 -10.22
CA ARG A 30 -16.58 -7.73 -11.36
C ARG A 30 -16.03 -6.78 -12.43
N GLU A 31 -14.94 -6.08 -12.13
CA GLU A 31 -14.39 -5.02 -12.99
C GLU A 31 -13.14 -5.47 -13.75
N VAL A 32 -12.40 -6.43 -13.19
CA VAL A 32 -11.09 -6.84 -13.67
C VAL A 32 -11.16 -8.25 -14.23
N ASN A 33 -10.81 -8.39 -15.52
CA ASN A 33 -10.56 -9.69 -16.15
C ASN A 33 -9.07 -9.82 -16.50
N LEU A 34 -8.40 -10.76 -15.84
CA LEU A 34 -6.97 -11.04 -16.01
C LEU A 34 -6.60 -11.63 -17.38
N GLU A 35 -7.56 -12.12 -18.16
CA GLU A 35 -7.32 -12.58 -19.54
C GLU A 35 -7.12 -11.42 -20.51
N THR A 36 -7.77 -10.28 -20.23
CA THR A 36 -7.81 -9.12 -21.12
C THR A 36 -6.92 -7.96 -20.67
N CYS A 37 -6.43 -8.01 -19.42
CA CYS A 37 -5.63 -6.95 -18.82
C CYS A 37 -4.20 -7.40 -18.58
N SER A 38 -3.25 -6.46 -18.61
CA SER A 38 -1.89 -6.70 -18.09
C SER A 38 -1.75 -6.09 -16.70
N LEU A 39 -1.08 -6.81 -15.80
CA LEU A 39 -0.89 -6.40 -14.41
C LEU A 39 0.58 -6.21 -14.09
N THR A 40 0.88 -5.20 -13.27
CA THR A 40 2.14 -5.09 -12.55
C THR A 40 1.89 -4.75 -11.09
N VAL A 41 2.62 -5.39 -10.19
CA VAL A 41 2.37 -5.34 -8.76
C VAL A 41 3.64 -4.90 -8.04
N ALA A 42 3.51 -4.01 -7.07
CA ALA A 42 4.60 -3.62 -6.20
C ALA A 42 4.87 -4.72 -5.16
N GLN A 43 6.14 -4.88 -4.82
CA GLN A 43 6.59 -5.79 -3.76
C GLN A 43 6.09 -5.34 -2.37
N ASN A 44 6.31 -6.16 -1.35
CA ASN A 44 6.04 -5.87 0.06
C ASN A 44 4.56 -5.52 0.36
N GLY A 45 3.64 -6.17 -0.35
CA GLY A 45 2.21 -5.90 -0.19
C GLY A 45 1.77 -4.54 -0.78
N GLY A 46 2.58 -3.95 -1.65
CA GLY A 46 2.33 -2.68 -2.31
C GLY A 46 1.17 -2.69 -3.33
N PRO A 47 0.91 -1.54 -3.99
CA PRO A 47 -0.23 -1.37 -4.90
C PRO A 47 -0.13 -2.23 -6.18
N ILE A 48 -1.25 -2.33 -6.87
CA ILE A 48 -1.40 -3.10 -8.11
C ILE A 48 -1.82 -2.16 -9.24
N VAL A 49 -1.08 -2.16 -10.34
CA VAL A 49 -1.48 -1.50 -11.59
C VAL A 49 -2.10 -2.51 -12.53
N ILE A 50 -3.22 -2.11 -13.12
CA ILE A 50 -3.91 -2.81 -14.19
C ILE A 50 -3.94 -1.89 -15.40
N LEU A 51 -3.39 -2.37 -16.52
CA LEU A 51 -3.52 -1.72 -17.82
C LEU A 51 -4.60 -2.45 -18.61
N ARG A 52 -5.67 -1.71 -18.92
CA ARG A 52 -6.78 -2.21 -19.75
C ARG A 52 -6.54 -1.78 -21.19
N ASP A 53 -6.13 -2.71 -22.03
CA ASP A 53 -5.99 -2.49 -23.46
C ASP A 53 -7.32 -2.78 -24.16
N ARG A 54 -8.05 -1.72 -24.53
CA ARG A 54 -9.34 -1.86 -25.23
C ARG A 54 -9.19 -2.45 -26.63
N ALA A 55 -7.99 -2.50 -27.21
CA ALA A 55 -7.76 -3.14 -28.51
C ALA A 55 -7.77 -4.69 -28.43
N LYS A 56 -7.49 -5.27 -27.25
CA LYS A 56 -7.59 -6.73 -27.01
C LYS A 56 -9.04 -7.19 -26.80
N LEU A 57 -9.98 -6.26 -26.58
CA LEU A 57 -11.42 -6.51 -26.58
C LEU A 57 -11.92 -6.45 -28.03
N LEU A 58 -12.02 -7.60 -28.67
CA LEU A 58 -12.43 -7.81 -30.06
C LEU A 58 -13.45 -6.78 -30.62
N LYS A 59 -13.08 -6.13 -31.73
CA LYS A 59 -13.98 -5.56 -32.76
C LYS A 59 -15.00 -4.49 -32.31
N MET A 60 -14.57 -3.41 -31.65
CA MET A 60 -15.34 -2.15 -31.70
C MET A 60 -14.68 -1.19 -32.69
N GLN A 61 -15.34 -0.91 -33.81
CA GLN A 61 -14.92 0.12 -34.76
C GLN A 61 -15.26 1.51 -34.18
N GLY A 62 -14.25 2.26 -33.75
CA GLY A 62 -14.36 3.65 -33.28
C GLY A 62 -12.98 4.29 -33.06
N PRO A 63 -12.83 5.62 -33.12
CA PRO A 63 -11.53 6.27 -33.09
C PRO A 63 -10.96 6.35 -31.65
N SER A 64 -9.67 6.02 -31.51
CA SER A 64 -8.81 6.20 -30.32
C SER A 64 -9.19 5.40 -29.06
N HIS A 65 -8.76 4.13 -29.00
CA HIS A 65 -8.76 3.30 -27.78
C HIS A 65 -7.50 3.56 -26.94
N GLN A 66 -7.37 4.73 -26.32
CA GLN A 66 -6.26 4.98 -25.40
C GLN A 66 -6.33 4.01 -24.20
N PRO A 67 -5.20 3.41 -23.79
CA PRO A 67 -5.19 2.47 -22.69
C PRO A 67 -5.46 3.18 -21.36
N ILE A 68 -6.14 2.50 -20.44
CA ILE A 68 -6.43 3.02 -19.10
C ILE A 68 -5.51 2.35 -18.09
N VAL A 69 -4.81 3.16 -17.32
CA VAL A 69 -4.00 2.73 -16.18
C VAL A 69 -4.85 2.90 -14.93
N ALA A 70 -5.17 1.79 -14.26
CA ALA A 70 -5.90 1.78 -13.00
C ALA A 70 -5.01 1.23 -11.88
N ILE A 71 -4.93 1.95 -10.77
CA ILE A 71 -4.09 1.65 -9.61
C ILE A 71 -5.01 1.27 -8.46
N TYR A 72 -4.72 0.15 -7.81
CA TYR A 72 -5.50 -0.42 -6.72
C TYR A 72 -4.62 -0.77 -5.52
N SER A 73 -5.23 -0.89 -4.34
CA SER A 73 -4.61 -1.48 -3.16
C SER A 73 -4.41 -3.00 -3.33
N SER A 74 -3.69 -3.64 -2.40
CA SER A 74 -3.58 -5.10 -2.39
C SER A 74 -4.91 -5.83 -2.14
N SER A 75 -5.92 -5.15 -1.59
CA SER A 75 -7.28 -5.67 -1.40
C SER A 75 -8.20 -5.46 -2.61
N GLY A 76 -7.69 -4.83 -3.69
CA GLY A 76 -8.47 -4.55 -4.91
C GLY A 76 -9.32 -3.29 -4.83
N LYS A 77 -9.11 -2.41 -3.85
CA LYS A 77 -9.78 -1.11 -3.77
C LYS A 77 -9.13 -0.13 -4.75
N LEU A 78 -9.93 0.51 -5.61
CA LEU A 78 -9.42 1.48 -6.57
C LEU A 78 -8.85 2.70 -5.83
N LEU A 79 -7.56 2.99 -6.06
CA LEU A 79 -6.87 4.16 -5.54
C LEU A 79 -6.94 5.31 -6.55
N ASN A 80 -6.68 5.02 -7.82
CA ASN A 80 -6.74 6.01 -8.90
C ASN A 80 -6.88 5.36 -10.28
N SER A 81 -7.32 6.12 -11.27
CA SER A 81 -7.28 5.71 -12.68
C SER A 81 -7.07 6.90 -13.61
N PHE A 82 -6.28 6.71 -14.67
CA PHE A 82 -6.05 7.74 -15.68
C PHE A 82 -5.89 7.13 -17.07
N VAL A 83 -6.13 7.94 -18.10
CA VAL A 83 -5.94 7.56 -19.50
C VAL A 83 -4.48 7.81 -19.88
N TRP A 84 -3.84 6.83 -20.52
CA TRP A 84 -2.48 6.95 -20.99
C TRP A 84 -2.44 7.52 -22.41
N ASP A 85 -1.82 8.69 -22.55
CA ASP A 85 -1.77 9.48 -23.79
C ASP A 85 -0.34 9.86 -24.21
N LYS A 86 0.70 9.41 -23.47
CA LYS A 86 2.08 9.92 -23.60
C LYS A 86 2.97 9.18 -24.60
N GLY A 87 2.50 8.11 -25.23
CA GLY A 87 3.28 7.35 -26.24
C GLY A 87 3.05 5.85 -26.17
N GLN A 88 3.84 5.08 -26.93
CA GLN A 88 3.78 3.62 -26.91
C GLN A 88 4.51 3.08 -25.67
N LEU A 89 3.77 2.33 -24.85
CA LEU A 89 4.27 1.74 -23.61
C LEU A 89 4.93 0.38 -23.88
N VAL A 90 6.13 0.18 -23.36
CA VAL A 90 6.86 -1.10 -23.41
C VAL A 90 6.61 -1.90 -22.13
N GLN A 91 6.76 -1.25 -20.97
CA GLN A 91 6.68 -1.91 -19.67
C GLN A 91 6.18 -0.92 -18.61
N LEU A 92 5.39 -1.43 -17.67
CA LEU A 92 5.06 -0.75 -16.42
C LEU A 92 5.68 -1.50 -15.26
N GLY A 93 6.06 -0.77 -14.21
CA GLY A 93 6.27 -1.38 -12.90
C GLY A 93 6.56 -0.38 -11.81
N TRP A 94 6.90 -0.89 -10.64
CA TRP A 94 6.97 -0.10 -9.43
C TRP A 94 8.40 0.06 -8.95
N SER A 95 8.71 1.24 -8.43
CA SER A 95 9.89 1.44 -7.60
C SER A 95 9.67 0.92 -6.18
N SER A 96 10.77 0.76 -5.42
CA SER A 96 10.77 0.43 -4.00
C SER A 96 10.19 1.55 -3.13
N THR A 97 9.99 2.74 -3.71
CA THR A 97 9.27 3.88 -3.11
C THR A 97 7.82 3.98 -3.58
N GLU A 98 7.31 2.96 -4.27
CA GLU A 98 5.93 2.89 -4.81
C GLU A 98 5.58 3.98 -5.82
N ASP A 99 6.58 4.39 -6.61
CA ASP A 99 6.38 5.19 -7.80
C ASP A 99 6.20 4.28 -9.02
N LEU A 100 5.23 4.61 -9.86
CA LEU A 100 4.91 3.91 -11.09
C LEU A 100 5.84 4.36 -12.22
N LEU A 101 6.72 3.46 -12.63
CA LEU A 101 7.61 3.62 -13.77
C LEU A 101 6.89 3.22 -15.06
N CYS A 102 6.82 4.15 -16.02
CA CYS A 102 6.26 3.94 -17.34
C CYS A 102 7.36 4.04 -18.40
N ILE A 103 7.78 2.91 -18.95
CA ILE A 103 8.86 2.81 -19.94
C ILE A 103 8.30 2.86 -21.35
N GLN A 104 8.76 3.80 -22.15
CA GLN A 104 8.29 4.04 -23.52
C GLN A 104 9.23 3.46 -24.57
N GLU A 105 8.69 3.21 -25.76
CA GLU A 105 9.46 2.68 -26.90
C GLU A 105 10.56 3.65 -27.38
N ASP A 106 10.40 4.96 -27.15
CA ASP A 106 11.34 6.01 -27.57
C ASP A 106 12.50 6.26 -26.59
N GLY A 107 12.60 5.45 -25.53
CA GLY A 107 13.67 5.59 -24.53
C GLY A 107 13.30 6.38 -23.29
N LYS A 108 12.13 7.05 -23.27
CA LYS A 108 11.69 7.82 -22.10
C LYS A 108 11.13 6.91 -21.00
N VAL A 109 11.41 7.31 -19.77
CA VAL A 109 10.85 6.72 -18.55
C VAL A 109 10.16 7.85 -17.79
N LEU A 110 8.86 7.69 -17.58
CA LEU A 110 8.04 8.63 -16.80
C LEU A 110 7.74 8.00 -15.45
N ILE A 111 7.97 8.73 -14.37
CA ILE A 111 7.75 8.30 -12.99
C ILE A 111 6.51 9.00 -12.46
N TYR A 112 5.46 8.23 -12.19
CA TYR A 112 4.21 8.72 -11.64
C TYR A 112 4.08 8.32 -10.18
N ASN A 113 3.55 9.20 -9.33
CA ASN A 113 3.09 8.76 -8.02
C ASN A 113 1.84 7.85 -8.16
N MET A 114 1.41 7.23 -7.06
CA MET A 114 0.24 6.34 -7.05
C MET A 114 -1.10 7.02 -7.39
N PHE A 115 -1.14 8.34 -7.55
CA PHE A 115 -2.31 9.10 -8.00
C PHE A 115 -2.17 9.60 -9.43
N GLY A 116 -1.26 9.01 -10.22
CA GLY A 116 -1.16 9.31 -11.66
C GLY A 116 -0.68 10.73 -11.95
N VAL A 117 0.09 11.32 -11.03
CA VAL A 117 0.73 12.62 -11.23
C VAL A 117 2.25 12.44 -11.18
N TYR A 118 2.96 12.97 -12.18
CA TYR A 118 4.38 13.27 -12.08
C TYR A 118 4.51 14.75 -11.73
N GLN A 119 5.22 15.07 -10.66
CA GLN A 119 5.21 16.42 -10.08
C GLN A 119 6.31 17.30 -10.68
N HIS A 120 7.35 16.68 -11.24
CA HIS A 120 8.57 17.39 -11.59
C HIS A 120 9.17 16.96 -12.93
N ALA A 121 9.92 17.86 -13.56
CA ALA A 121 10.61 17.57 -14.82
C ALA A 121 11.64 16.43 -14.67
N TRP A 122 12.23 16.25 -13.47
CA TRP A 122 13.16 15.17 -13.17
C TRP A 122 12.48 13.81 -12.97
N ASP A 123 11.15 13.74 -12.95
CA ASP A 123 10.39 12.49 -12.99
C ASP A 123 10.37 11.90 -14.40
N ILE A 124 10.96 12.60 -15.38
CA ILE A 124 11.13 12.13 -16.75
C ILE A 124 12.62 12.02 -17.03
N PHE A 125 13.08 10.86 -17.47
CA PHE A 125 14.46 10.67 -17.91
C PHE A 125 14.55 9.74 -19.13
N LEU A 126 15.69 9.75 -19.79
CA LEU A 126 15.98 8.90 -20.94
C LEU A 126 16.92 7.77 -20.53
N MET A 127 16.71 6.57 -21.06
CA MET A 127 17.63 5.43 -20.91
C MET A 127 18.89 5.56 -21.78
N GLY A 128 19.53 6.73 -21.74
CA GLY A 128 20.70 7.09 -22.55
C GLY A 128 20.31 7.87 -23.81
N LYS A 129 21.20 8.76 -24.27
CA LYS A 129 20.97 9.53 -25.51
C LYS A 129 20.99 8.61 -26.74
N GLU A 130 21.81 7.58 -26.74
CA GLU A 130 21.93 6.62 -27.84
C GLU A 130 20.72 5.69 -27.94
N ALA A 131 20.12 5.32 -26.80
CA ALA A 131 18.86 4.59 -26.78
C ALA A 131 17.69 5.38 -27.40
N SER A 132 17.78 6.70 -27.54
CA SER A 132 16.75 7.47 -28.26
C SER A 132 16.80 7.26 -29.78
N GLY A 133 17.94 6.79 -30.31
CA GLY A 133 18.10 6.46 -31.73
C GLY A 133 17.58 5.07 -32.11
N SER A 134 17.38 4.18 -31.12
CA SER A 134 16.90 2.80 -31.32
C SER A 134 15.75 2.47 -30.38
N LYS A 135 14.65 1.94 -30.91
CA LYS A 135 13.45 1.61 -30.12
C LYS A 135 13.76 0.65 -28.97
N ILE A 136 13.25 0.90 -27.77
CA ILE A 136 13.27 -0.07 -26.67
C ILE A 136 12.32 -1.22 -27.02
N VAL A 137 12.85 -2.45 -27.00
CA VAL A 137 12.09 -3.67 -27.31
C VAL A 137 11.70 -4.44 -26.04
N SER A 138 12.54 -4.38 -25.00
CA SER A 138 12.29 -5.07 -23.74
C SER A 138 12.86 -4.27 -22.57
N ALA A 139 12.18 -4.32 -21.43
CA ALA A 139 12.57 -3.62 -20.21
C ALA A 139 12.27 -4.48 -18.99
N THR A 140 13.16 -4.43 -18.00
CA THR A 140 13.00 -5.13 -16.72
C THR A 140 13.34 -4.19 -15.57
N ILE A 141 12.43 -4.08 -14.62
CA ILE A 141 12.63 -3.38 -13.36
C ILE A 141 13.10 -4.42 -12.33
N PHE A 142 14.11 -4.08 -11.54
CA PHE A 142 14.72 -5.02 -10.60
C PHE A 142 15.11 -4.33 -9.28
N PRO A 143 15.01 -5.02 -8.13
CA PRO A 143 15.57 -4.51 -6.87
C PRO A 143 17.06 -4.21 -6.95
N SER A 144 17.50 -3.07 -6.44
CA SER A 144 18.91 -2.78 -6.24
C SER A 144 19.17 -2.44 -4.77
N PRO A 145 20.41 -2.52 -4.26
CA PRO A 145 20.69 -2.23 -2.86
C PRO A 145 20.15 -0.87 -2.41
N GLY A 146 19.07 -0.89 -1.61
CA GLY A 146 18.38 0.32 -1.12
C GLY A 146 17.61 1.14 -2.18
N ALA A 147 17.46 0.64 -3.40
CA ALA A 147 16.89 1.41 -4.51
C ALA A 147 16.14 0.51 -5.52
N THR A 148 15.82 1.07 -6.69
CA THR A 148 15.25 0.32 -7.81
C THR A 148 16.09 0.56 -9.05
N GLY A 149 16.47 -0.53 -9.71
CA GLY A 149 17.14 -0.51 -11.00
C GLY A 149 16.16 -0.73 -12.16
N LEU A 150 16.58 -0.26 -13.33
CA LEU A 150 15.91 -0.44 -14.61
C LEU A 150 16.94 -0.83 -15.67
N ALA A 151 16.69 -1.94 -16.36
CA ALA A 151 17.48 -2.38 -17.50
C ALA A 151 16.59 -2.43 -18.75
N VAL A 152 17.14 -2.05 -19.90
CA VAL A 152 16.43 -2.07 -21.18
C VAL A 152 17.31 -2.65 -22.28
N ILE A 153 16.67 -3.30 -23.26
CA ILE A 153 17.29 -3.80 -24.49
C ILE A 153 16.65 -3.08 -25.69
N THR A 154 17.48 -2.51 -26.55
CA THR A 154 17.04 -1.81 -27.76
C THR A 154 16.92 -2.76 -28.97
N SER A 155 16.27 -2.30 -30.03
CA SER A 155 16.19 -3.01 -31.32
C SER A 155 17.55 -3.22 -31.98
N ALA A 156 18.55 -2.43 -31.59
CA ALA A 156 19.94 -2.57 -32.01
C ALA A 156 20.72 -3.57 -31.14
N ASN A 157 20.06 -4.30 -30.23
CA ASN A 157 20.65 -5.26 -29.29
C ASN A 157 21.59 -4.63 -28.26
N GLU A 158 21.42 -3.34 -27.97
CA GLU A 158 22.19 -2.63 -26.95
C GLU A 158 21.49 -2.72 -25.61
N VAL A 159 22.27 -2.77 -24.52
CA VAL A 159 21.74 -2.93 -23.16
C VAL A 159 22.12 -1.71 -22.34
N PHE A 160 21.11 -1.05 -21.77
CA PHE A 160 21.30 0.10 -20.88
C PHE A 160 20.74 -0.20 -19.50
N VAL A 161 21.46 0.21 -18.46
CA VAL A 161 21.10 -0.06 -17.07
C VAL A 161 21.24 1.20 -16.23
N VAL A 162 20.23 1.45 -15.40
CA VAL A 162 20.26 2.40 -14.29
C VAL A 162 20.08 1.60 -13.01
N THR A 163 20.95 1.77 -12.02
CA THR A 163 20.86 1.04 -10.74
C THR A 163 19.96 1.74 -9.73
N ASN A 164 19.68 3.03 -9.92
CA ASN A 164 18.81 3.80 -9.04
C ASN A 164 17.98 4.82 -9.84
N VAL A 165 16.70 4.52 -10.02
CA VAL A 165 15.75 5.38 -10.74
C VAL A 165 15.31 6.62 -9.94
N ASN A 166 15.66 6.73 -8.65
CA ASN A 166 15.29 7.85 -7.80
C ASN A 166 16.44 8.86 -7.61
N GLU A 167 17.62 8.61 -8.19
CA GLU A 167 18.74 9.56 -8.14
C GLU A 167 18.48 10.78 -9.03
N ASN A 168 18.76 11.99 -8.52
CA ASN A 168 18.62 13.23 -9.31
C ASN A 168 19.48 13.23 -10.59
N HIS A 169 20.66 12.61 -10.55
CA HIS A 169 21.57 12.47 -11.69
C HIS A 169 21.78 10.99 -12.03
N ARG A 170 20.73 10.36 -12.56
CA ARG A 170 20.72 8.94 -12.93
C ARG A 170 21.87 8.62 -13.88
N ARG A 171 22.76 7.73 -13.44
CA ARG A 171 23.85 7.24 -14.27
C ARG A 171 23.39 6.07 -15.10
N VAL A 172 23.00 6.34 -16.35
CA VAL A 172 22.75 5.28 -17.34
C VAL A 172 24.09 4.70 -17.78
N ARG A 173 24.27 3.40 -17.59
CA ARG A 173 25.44 2.65 -18.05
C ARG A 173 25.05 1.79 -19.23
N GLN A 174 25.87 1.81 -20.28
CA GLN A 174 25.76 0.87 -21.38
C GLN A 174 26.58 -0.38 -21.02
N LEU A 175 26.00 -1.57 -21.19
CA LEU A 175 26.72 -2.83 -21.04
C LEU A 175 27.18 -3.34 -22.40
N SER A 176 27.96 -4.43 -22.41
CA SER A 176 28.29 -5.16 -23.63
C SER A 176 27.05 -5.40 -24.49
N LYS A 177 27.16 -5.09 -25.79
CA LYS A 177 26.10 -5.34 -26.77
C LYS A 177 25.76 -6.83 -26.86
N CYS A 178 24.47 -7.17 -26.92
CA CYS A 178 24.06 -8.56 -27.11
C CYS A 178 24.56 -9.05 -28.49
N PRO A 179 25.14 -10.26 -28.58
CA PRO A 179 25.60 -10.81 -29.86
C PRO A 179 24.48 -10.93 -30.90
N SER A 180 23.24 -11.13 -30.45
CA SER A 180 22.02 -11.14 -31.27
C SER A 180 20.80 -10.86 -30.39
N ALA A 181 19.60 -10.77 -31.00
CA ALA A 181 18.35 -10.58 -30.27
C ALA A 181 18.09 -11.76 -29.31
N PRO A 182 18.06 -11.52 -27.97
CA PRO A 182 17.99 -12.59 -26.98
C PRO A 182 16.62 -13.28 -26.97
N THR A 183 16.61 -14.58 -26.67
CA THR A 183 15.36 -15.34 -26.48
C THR A 183 14.78 -15.07 -25.09
N ALA A 184 15.63 -15.08 -24.07
CA ALA A 184 15.29 -14.72 -22.70
C ALA A 184 16.47 -14.02 -22.04
N TRP A 185 16.19 -13.14 -21.06
CA TRP A 185 17.22 -12.43 -20.33
C TRP A 185 16.76 -12.08 -18.91
N THR A 186 17.73 -11.82 -18.03
CA THR A 186 17.46 -11.36 -16.66
C THR A 186 18.63 -10.52 -16.13
N VAL A 187 18.35 -9.73 -15.10
CA VAL A 187 19.35 -8.91 -14.41
C VAL A 187 19.77 -9.60 -13.12
N ILE A 188 21.07 -9.58 -12.83
CA ILE A 188 21.64 -9.98 -11.54
C ILE A 188 22.33 -8.75 -10.95
N CYS A 189 21.86 -8.30 -9.79
CA CYS A 189 22.41 -7.15 -9.08
C CYS A 189 23.16 -7.65 -7.84
N GLU A 190 24.48 -7.78 -7.94
CA GLU A 190 25.36 -7.99 -6.79
C GLU A 190 25.80 -6.61 -6.25
N GLU A 191 26.08 -6.47 -4.95
CA GLU A 191 26.27 -5.17 -4.25
C GLU A 191 27.13 -4.12 -4.99
N ARG A 192 28.11 -4.54 -5.80
CA ARG A 192 29.00 -3.65 -6.55
C ARG A 192 28.90 -3.77 -8.07
N GLN A 193 28.20 -4.78 -8.60
CA GLN A 193 28.17 -5.07 -10.02
C GLN A 193 26.76 -5.50 -10.47
N THR A 194 26.25 -4.82 -11.48
CA THR A 194 25.04 -5.25 -12.19
C THR A 194 25.44 -5.95 -13.48
N LYS A 195 24.97 -7.19 -13.63
CA LYS A 195 25.25 -8.06 -14.76
C LYS A 195 23.93 -8.41 -15.43
N VAL A 196 23.95 -8.58 -16.75
CA VAL A 196 22.78 -9.06 -17.49
C VAL A 196 23.10 -10.42 -18.10
N ILE A 197 22.28 -11.41 -17.80
CA ILE A 197 22.37 -12.73 -18.41
C ILE A 197 21.40 -12.77 -19.57
N VAL A 198 21.89 -13.11 -20.76
CA VAL A 198 21.07 -13.26 -21.96
C VAL A 198 21.25 -14.66 -22.54
N SER A 199 20.17 -15.24 -23.05
CA SER A 199 20.22 -16.49 -23.81
C SER A 199 19.99 -16.23 -25.29
N LYS A 200 20.69 -16.99 -26.11
CA LYS A 200 20.32 -17.19 -27.50
C LYS A 200 20.65 -18.62 -27.91
N ASN A 201 19.65 -19.33 -28.44
CA ASN A 201 19.79 -20.74 -28.78
C ASN A 201 20.30 -21.50 -27.53
N GLN A 202 21.40 -22.25 -27.66
CA GLN A 202 22.03 -22.98 -26.55
C GLN A 202 23.02 -22.14 -25.72
N ASN A 203 23.30 -20.91 -26.12
CA ASN A 203 24.35 -20.10 -25.51
C ASN A 203 23.76 -19.15 -24.46
N LEU A 204 24.44 -19.07 -23.32
CA LEU A 204 24.26 -17.97 -22.35
C LEU A 204 25.43 -17.00 -22.46
N TYR A 205 25.12 -15.71 -22.41
CA TYR A 205 26.13 -14.66 -22.33
C TYR A 205 25.91 -13.85 -21.07
N THR A 206 27.01 -13.50 -20.40
CA THR A 206 27.04 -12.51 -19.33
C THR A 206 27.52 -11.18 -19.91
N LEU A 207 26.71 -10.15 -19.74
CA LEU A 207 26.99 -8.78 -20.18
C LEU A 207 27.31 -7.91 -18.97
N GLN A 208 28.40 -7.15 -19.06
CA GLN A 208 28.92 -6.28 -18.00
C GLN A 208 29.41 -4.95 -18.60
N SER A 209 29.72 -3.98 -17.73
CA SER A 209 30.30 -2.70 -18.13
C SER A 209 31.73 -2.92 -18.61
N ASP A 210 32.12 -2.24 -19.69
CA ASP A 210 33.50 -2.15 -20.17
C ASP A 210 34.17 -3.47 -20.60
N ASP A 211 33.39 -4.57 -20.69
CA ASP A 211 33.84 -5.90 -21.09
C ASP A 211 33.08 -6.44 -22.31
N SER A 212 33.72 -7.32 -23.08
CA SER A 212 33.06 -8.10 -24.13
C SER A 212 32.08 -9.13 -23.54
N PRO A 213 30.99 -9.48 -24.25
CA PRO A 213 30.06 -10.54 -23.82
C PRO A 213 30.79 -11.84 -23.48
N VAL A 214 30.64 -12.35 -22.26
CA VAL A 214 31.28 -13.60 -21.83
C VAL A 214 30.35 -14.77 -22.09
N LEU A 215 30.74 -15.68 -22.98
CA LEU A 215 30.02 -16.93 -23.24
C LEU A 215 30.18 -17.88 -22.05
N GLN A 216 29.05 -18.31 -21.50
CA GLN A 216 28.99 -19.28 -20.41
C GLN A 216 28.81 -20.68 -21.00
N LYS A 217 29.70 -21.60 -20.63
CA LYS A 217 29.60 -23.00 -21.05
C LYS A 217 28.53 -23.71 -20.21
N ILE A 218 27.66 -24.41 -20.90
CA ILE A 218 26.53 -25.10 -20.31
C ILE A 218 26.59 -26.55 -20.75
N ASP A 219 26.72 -27.46 -19.78
CA ASP A 219 26.59 -28.89 -20.01
C ASP A 219 25.31 -29.39 -19.31
N LEU A 220 24.31 -29.77 -20.12
CA LEU A 220 23.04 -30.29 -19.62
C LEU A 220 23.08 -31.78 -19.29
N GLY A 221 24.16 -32.49 -19.60
CA GLY A 221 24.22 -33.94 -19.47
C GLY A 221 23.24 -34.64 -20.42
N ALA A 222 23.79 -35.44 -21.34
CA ALA A 222 23.12 -36.28 -22.33
C ALA A 222 22.56 -35.58 -23.59
N GLY A 223 23.15 -35.96 -24.73
CA GLY A 223 22.53 -35.91 -26.06
C GLY A 223 22.77 -34.63 -26.84
N SER A 224 23.07 -34.79 -28.14
CA SER A 224 23.22 -33.76 -29.17
C SER A 224 21.94 -32.96 -29.49
N GLU A 225 20.98 -32.88 -28.57
CA GLU A 225 19.70 -32.23 -28.82
C GLU A 225 19.83 -30.71 -28.73
N LYS A 226 19.38 -30.04 -29.79
CA LYS A 226 19.30 -28.58 -29.82
C LYS A 226 18.24 -28.12 -28.83
N TYR A 227 18.66 -27.34 -27.83
CA TYR A 227 17.77 -26.75 -26.83
C TYR A 227 17.86 -25.22 -26.88
N SER A 228 16.83 -24.55 -26.37
CA SER A 228 16.85 -23.10 -26.15
C SER A 228 16.29 -22.79 -24.78
N ILE A 229 16.96 -21.89 -24.07
CA ILE A 229 16.38 -21.29 -22.87
C ILE A 229 15.34 -20.28 -23.34
N VAL A 230 14.13 -20.38 -22.79
CA VAL A 230 12.98 -19.57 -23.19
C VAL A 230 12.48 -18.65 -22.07
N SER A 231 12.82 -18.96 -20.81
CA SER A 231 12.48 -18.11 -19.68
C SER A 231 13.56 -18.15 -18.60
N MET A 232 13.73 -17.05 -17.86
CA MET A 232 14.68 -16.92 -16.76
C MET A 232 14.07 -16.17 -15.59
N ALA A 233 14.43 -16.54 -14.37
CA ALA A 233 14.06 -15.81 -13.16
C ALA A 233 15.18 -15.87 -12.13
N VAL A 234 15.42 -14.79 -11.41
CA VAL A 234 16.47 -14.69 -10.38
C VAL A 234 15.81 -14.63 -9.00
N SER A 235 16.42 -15.28 -8.01
CA SER A 235 15.92 -15.26 -6.64
C SER A 235 15.99 -13.84 -6.04
N PRO A 236 15.11 -13.49 -5.07
CA PRO A 236 15.07 -12.14 -4.50
C PRO A 236 16.40 -11.66 -3.88
N ASP A 237 17.24 -12.59 -3.42
CA ASP A 237 18.57 -12.35 -2.86
C ASP A 237 19.71 -12.35 -3.91
N TYR A 238 19.38 -12.49 -5.20
CA TYR A 238 20.33 -12.58 -6.31
C TYR A 238 21.33 -13.75 -6.24
N GLN A 239 21.10 -14.76 -5.40
CA GLN A 239 22.03 -15.90 -5.23
C GLN A 239 21.77 -17.06 -6.19
N LYS A 240 20.56 -17.17 -6.74
CA LYS A 240 20.14 -18.29 -7.59
C LYS A 240 19.44 -17.80 -8.85
N ILE A 241 19.53 -18.60 -9.91
CA ILE A 241 18.85 -18.37 -11.19
C ILE A 241 18.16 -19.64 -11.63
N ALA A 242 16.93 -19.49 -12.11
CA ALA A 242 16.10 -20.52 -12.71
C ALA A 242 16.03 -20.29 -14.22
N LEU A 243 16.29 -21.33 -15.01
CA LEU A 243 16.29 -21.30 -16.47
C LEU A 243 15.30 -22.35 -16.97
N PHE A 244 14.26 -21.94 -17.69
CA PHE A 244 13.33 -22.87 -18.31
C PHE A 244 13.73 -23.12 -19.77
N ILE A 245 13.79 -24.39 -20.14
CA ILE A 245 14.28 -24.86 -21.42
C ILE A 245 13.09 -25.36 -22.24
N ASN A 246 13.09 -25.12 -23.55
CA ASN A 246 12.02 -25.50 -24.48
C ASN A 246 11.72 -27.02 -24.55
N ASN A 247 12.57 -27.86 -23.97
CA ASN A 247 12.33 -29.30 -23.82
C ASN A 247 11.61 -29.65 -22.51
N GLY A 248 11.08 -28.66 -21.79
CA GLY A 248 10.31 -28.83 -20.56
C GLY A 248 11.15 -28.99 -19.29
N LYS A 249 12.48 -28.85 -19.37
CA LYS A 249 13.35 -28.89 -18.20
C LYS A 249 13.49 -27.52 -17.54
N LEU A 250 13.35 -27.49 -16.22
CA LEU A 250 13.69 -26.36 -15.36
C LEU A 250 15.07 -26.60 -14.74
N TRP A 251 15.99 -25.67 -14.95
CA TRP A 251 17.34 -25.74 -14.40
C TRP A 251 17.57 -24.64 -13.37
N ILE A 252 17.86 -25.06 -12.15
CA ILE A 252 18.15 -24.20 -11.01
C ILE A 252 19.66 -24.21 -10.76
N LYS A 253 20.28 -23.04 -10.81
CA LYS A 253 21.73 -22.84 -10.65
C LYS A 253 22.03 -21.70 -9.69
N SER A 254 23.29 -21.59 -9.25
CA SER A 254 23.80 -20.36 -8.66
C SER A 254 23.80 -19.22 -9.68
N SER A 255 23.67 -17.99 -9.20
CA SER A 255 23.64 -16.78 -10.05
C SER A 255 24.92 -16.59 -10.88
N ASP A 256 26.06 -17.07 -10.39
CA ASP A 256 27.33 -17.12 -11.13
C ASP A 256 27.41 -18.26 -12.16
N LEU A 257 26.35 -19.06 -12.29
CA LEU A 257 26.19 -20.19 -13.20
C LEU A 257 27.18 -21.36 -12.98
N ARG A 258 27.95 -21.35 -11.89
CA ARG A 258 28.95 -22.39 -11.60
C ARG A 258 28.36 -23.65 -11.00
N SER A 259 27.45 -23.50 -10.04
CA SER A 259 26.86 -24.62 -9.29
C SER A 259 25.47 -24.93 -9.83
N THR A 260 25.20 -26.20 -10.09
CA THR A 260 23.85 -26.69 -10.39
C THR A 260 23.22 -27.18 -9.10
N TYR A 261 22.05 -26.64 -8.76
CA TYR A 261 21.25 -27.15 -7.64
C TYR A 261 20.34 -28.29 -8.12
N ARG A 262 19.62 -28.09 -9.23
CA ARG A 262 18.70 -29.10 -9.76
C ARG A 262 18.43 -28.92 -11.25
N LEU A 263 18.40 -30.03 -11.98
CA LEU A 263 17.80 -30.10 -13.31
C LEU A 263 16.52 -30.94 -13.19
N TYR A 264 15.37 -30.31 -13.37
CA TYR A 264 14.06 -30.89 -13.11
C TYR A 264 13.25 -31.00 -14.39
N ASP A 265 12.68 -32.16 -14.68
CA ASP A 265 11.76 -32.34 -15.81
C ASP A 265 10.33 -31.98 -15.38
N THR A 266 9.79 -30.90 -15.92
CA THR A 266 8.44 -30.44 -15.58
C THR A 266 7.34 -31.23 -16.30
N GLN A 267 7.70 -32.06 -17.28
CA GLN A 267 6.79 -32.73 -18.20
C GLN A 267 5.90 -31.77 -19.03
N GLN A 268 6.18 -30.46 -18.97
CA GLN A 268 5.48 -29.42 -19.72
C GLN A 268 6.40 -28.89 -20.82
N LEU A 269 6.04 -29.09 -22.09
CA LEU A 269 6.83 -28.58 -23.23
C LEU A 269 6.54 -27.10 -23.54
N SER A 270 5.40 -26.58 -23.11
CA SER A 270 5.04 -25.18 -23.28
C SER A 270 5.82 -24.28 -22.32
N GLU A 271 6.22 -23.10 -22.78
CA GLU A 271 6.80 -22.07 -21.92
C GLU A 271 5.82 -21.68 -20.80
N PRO A 272 6.28 -21.57 -19.54
CA PRO A 272 5.44 -21.11 -18.44
C PRO A 272 5.04 -19.65 -18.69
N LYS A 273 3.75 -19.33 -18.47
CA LYS A 273 3.24 -17.96 -18.53
C LYS A 273 3.96 -17.04 -17.53
N GLN A 274 4.33 -17.57 -16.37
CA GLN A 274 5.19 -16.90 -15.39
C GLN A 274 6.15 -17.90 -14.74
N LEU A 275 7.40 -17.47 -14.59
CA LEU A 275 8.44 -18.14 -13.83
C LEU A 275 8.90 -17.17 -12.73
N VAL A 276 8.59 -17.48 -11.47
CA VAL A 276 8.91 -16.60 -10.33
C VAL A 276 9.51 -17.40 -9.19
N TRP A 277 10.09 -16.71 -8.21
CA TRP A 277 10.64 -17.34 -7.01
C TRP A 277 9.69 -17.20 -5.82
N CYS A 278 9.61 -18.22 -4.97
CA CYS A 278 8.99 -18.16 -3.65
C CYS A 278 10.07 -18.10 -2.58
N GLY A 279 10.38 -16.88 -2.13
CA GLY A 279 11.61 -16.61 -1.41
C GLY A 279 12.84 -17.10 -2.20
N SER A 280 13.82 -17.67 -1.52
CA SER A 280 15.07 -18.13 -2.16
C SER A 280 15.17 -19.65 -2.34
N ASP A 281 14.13 -20.40 -1.97
CA ASP A 281 14.21 -21.87 -1.83
C ASP A 281 13.44 -22.65 -2.90
N ALA A 282 12.48 -22.01 -3.56
CA ALA A 282 11.63 -22.66 -4.55
C ALA A 282 11.33 -21.77 -5.75
N VAL A 283 11.23 -22.40 -6.91
CA VAL A 283 10.80 -21.78 -8.16
C VAL A 283 9.35 -22.16 -8.42
N VAL A 284 8.55 -21.19 -8.82
CA VAL A 284 7.13 -21.35 -9.10
C VAL A 284 6.89 -21.13 -10.60
N CYS A 285 6.37 -22.17 -11.24
CA CYS A 285 6.02 -22.16 -12.66
C CYS A 285 4.50 -22.18 -12.83
N TYR A 286 3.97 -21.31 -13.69
CA TYR A 286 2.53 -21.21 -13.96
C TYR A 286 2.21 -21.40 -15.44
N TRP A 287 1.26 -22.28 -15.75
CA TRP A 287 0.84 -22.62 -17.13
C TRP A 287 -0.62 -22.27 -17.46
N GLY A 288 -1.32 -21.51 -16.62
CA GLY A 288 -2.70 -21.07 -16.88
C GLY A 288 -3.74 -21.66 -15.93
N SER A 289 -3.66 -22.96 -15.66
CA SER A 289 -4.55 -23.67 -14.71
C SER A 289 -3.81 -24.26 -13.52
N THR A 290 -2.50 -24.48 -13.65
CA THR A 290 -1.69 -25.12 -12.61
C THR A 290 -0.49 -24.26 -12.26
N ILE A 291 -0.24 -24.14 -10.96
CA ILE A 291 0.97 -23.59 -10.37
C ILE A 291 1.79 -24.74 -9.79
N ASN A 292 3.01 -24.94 -10.26
CA ASN A 292 3.94 -25.92 -9.70
C ASN A 292 5.03 -25.19 -8.92
N VAL A 293 5.17 -25.52 -7.64
CA VAL A 293 6.26 -25.10 -6.77
C VAL A 293 7.33 -26.17 -6.80
N ILE A 294 8.54 -25.84 -7.28
CA ILE A 294 9.63 -26.78 -7.53
C ILE A 294 10.84 -26.38 -6.69
N GLY A 295 11.34 -27.30 -5.89
CA GLY A 295 12.42 -27.02 -4.94
C GLY A 295 13.80 -27.10 -5.55
N CYS A 296 14.74 -26.41 -4.90
CA CYS A 296 16.13 -26.46 -5.29
C CYS A 296 16.77 -27.85 -5.15
N THR A 297 16.20 -28.79 -4.38
CA THR A 297 16.85 -30.09 -4.11
C THR A 297 15.96 -31.32 -4.27
N GLU A 298 14.77 -31.39 -3.66
CA GLU A 298 14.07 -32.68 -3.54
C GLU A 298 12.66 -32.69 -4.14
N ASP A 299 11.79 -31.77 -3.75
CA ASP A 299 10.36 -31.96 -4.00
C ASP A 299 9.69 -30.93 -4.90
N GLN A 300 8.45 -31.25 -5.26
CA GLN A 300 7.52 -30.37 -5.95
C GLN A 300 6.14 -30.45 -5.32
N LEU A 301 5.32 -29.42 -5.54
CA LEU A 301 3.91 -29.43 -5.20
C LEU A 301 3.12 -28.67 -6.28
N SER A 302 1.85 -29.00 -6.45
CA SER A 302 0.99 -28.35 -7.43
C SER A 302 -0.27 -27.78 -6.79
N TYR A 303 -0.65 -26.57 -7.20
CA TYR A 303 -1.94 -25.95 -6.90
C TYR A 303 -2.71 -25.76 -8.21
N VAL A 304 -3.98 -26.18 -8.22
CA VAL A 304 -4.89 -25.98 -9.36
C VAL A 304 -5.73 -24.74 -9.11
N TYR A 305 -5.95 -23.96 -10.17
CA TYR A 305 -6.81 -22.80 -10.20
C TYR A 305 -7.73 -22.91 -11.42
N ASP A 306 -9.02 -22.69 -11.20
CA ASP A 306 -10.05 -22.73 -12.25
C ASP A 306 -10.12 -21.41 -13.05
N TYR A 307 -9.33 -20.42 -12.65
CA TYR A 307 -9.29 -19.08 -13.24
C TYR A 307 -7.85 -18.58 -13.38
N PRO A 308 -7.59 -17.62 -14.29
CA PRO A 308 -6.27 -17.05 -14.45
C PRO A 308 -5.79 -16.35 -13.18
N VAL A 309 -4.52 -16.51 -12.88
CA VAL A 309 -3.83 -15.85 -11.78
C VAL A 309 -2.57 -15.13 -12.23
N PHE A 310 -2.13 -14.16 -11.44
CA PHE A 310 -0.90 -13.42 -11.60
C PHE A 310 0.00 -13.61 -10.38
N LEU A 311 1.25 -14.00 -10.61
CA LEU A 311 2.24 -14.29 -9.59
C LEU A 311 3.18 -13.11 -9.35
N VAL A 312 3.49 -12.85 -8.07
CA VAL A 312 4.46 -11.85 -7.64
C VAL A 312 5.43 -12.50 -6.65
N SER A 313 6.71 -12.45 -6.97
CA SER A 313 7.78 -12.93 -6.10
C SER A 313 8.00 -11.96 -4.93
N GLU A 314 8.07 -12.49 -3.72
CA GLU A 314 8.41 -11.78 -2.49
C GLU A 314 9.53 -12.54 -1.77
N ILE A 315 10.14 -11.92 -0.75
CA ILE A 315 11.32 -12.48 -0.04
C ILE A 315 11.05 -13.80 0.71
N ASP A 316 9.81 -14.04 1.10
CA ASP A 316 9.39 -15.16 1.94
C ASP A 316 8.22 -15.95 1.33
N CYS A 317 7.68 -15.48 0.20
CA CYS A 317 6.47 -16.04 -0.39
C CYS A 317 6.26 -15.69 -1.88
N VAL A 318 5.17 -16.20 -2.45
CA VAL A 318 4.59 -15.71 -3.71
C VAL A 318 3.18 -15.23 -3.43
N ARG A 319 2.87 -14.01 -3.87
CA ARG A 319 1.48 -13.54 -3.95
C ARG A 319 0.84 -14.06 -5.21
N VAL A 320 -0.37 -14.60 -5.09
CA VAL A 320 -1.18 -15.12 -6.19
C VAL A 320 -2.45 -14.28 -6.27
N LEU A 321 -2.55 -13.45 -7.31
CA LEU A 321 -3.67 -12.55 -7.53
C LEU A 321 -4.60 -13.11 -8.58
N SER A 322 -5.90 -13.17 -8.27
CA SER A 322 -6.95 -13.47 -9.22
C SER A 322 -7.96 -12.32 -9.33
N ALA A 323 -8.95 -12.47 -10.21
CA ALA A 323 -10.09 -11.56 -10.20
C ALA A 323 -10.83 -11.61 -8.84
N GLU A 324 -10.88 -12.77 -8.19
CA GLU A 324 -11.70 -13.01 -7.00
C GLU A 324 -10.94 -12.92 -5.68
N SER A 325 -9.63 -13.22 -5.68
CA SER A 325 -8.88 -13.48 -4.45
C SER A 325 -7.43 -13.04 -4.54
N HIS A 326 -6.85 -12.73 -3.39
CA HIS A 326 -5.42 -12.52 -3.21
C HIS A 326 -4.91 -13.54 -2.18
N HIS A 327 -4.13 -14.50 -2.66
CA HIS A 327 -3.52 -15.53 -1.83
C HIS A 327 -2.02 -15.30 -1.64
N ILE A 328 -1.46 -15.91 -0.61
CA ILE A 328 -0.03 -16.13 -0.44
C ILE A 328 0.24 -17.63 -0.46
N ILE A 329 1.23 -18.04 -1.25
CA ILE A 329 1.89 -19.35 -1.15
C ILE A 329 3.23 -19.13 -0.47
N GLN A 330 3.47 -19.79 0.66
CA GLN A 330 4.65 -19.59 1.48
C GLN A 330 5.17 -20.93 2.01
N CYS A 331 6.49 -21.12 2.04
CA CYS A 331 7.10 -22.19 2.83
C CYS A 331 6.83 -21.92 4.30
N VAL A 332 6.22 -22.86 5.01
CA VAL A 332 5.84 -22.70 6.42
C VAL A 332 7.09 -22.33 7.23
N PRO A 333 7.10 -21.18 7.93
CA PRO A 333 8.26 -20.79 8.74
C PRO A 333 8.59 -21.84 9.78
N THR A 334 9.88 -22.12 10.01
CA THR A 334 10.33 -23.22 10.87
C THR A 334 9.69 -23.17 12.26
N VAL A 335 9.62 -21.99 12.88
CA VAL A 335 9.01 -21.82 14.21
C VAL A 335 7.51 -22.12 14.24
N VAL A 336 6.79 -21.82 13.15
CA VAL A 336 5.37 -22.15 12.99
C VAL A 336 5.21 -23.66 12.82
N GLN A 337 6.05 -24.25 11.97
CA GLN A 337 6.10 -25.70 11.76
C GLN A 337 6.34 -26.43 13.09
N GLU A 338 7.36 -26.04 13.83
CA GLU A 338 7.70 -26.61 15.14
C GLU A 338 6.53 -26.54 16.11
N ILE A 339 5.71 -25.48 16.13
CA ILE A 339 4.60 -25.40 17.09
C ILE A 339 3.37 -26.20 16.64
N PHE A 340 3.01 -26.14 15.36
CA PHE A 340 1.72 -26.66 14.89
C PHE A 340 1.78 -28.00 14.17
N GLN A 341 2.96 -28.47 13.75
CA GLN A 341 3.09 -29.77 13.10
C GLN A 341 2.48 -30.88 13.95
N ILE A 342 1.78 -31.81 13.29
CA ILE A 342 1.15 -32.95 13.94
C ILE A 342 2.22 -33.79 14.65
N ASN A 343 1.96 -34.15 15.91
CA ASN A 343 2.89 -34.88 16.79
C ASN A 343 4.20 -34.12 17.05
N SER A 344 4.18 -32.79 16.99
CA SER A 344 5.35 -32.01 17.38
C SER A 344 5.64 -32.12 18.88
N GLU A 345 6.89 -32.38 19.20
CA GLU A 345 7.45 -32.39 20.57
C GLU A 345 8.22 -31.11 20.87
N SER A 346 7.98 -30.02 20.13
CA SER A 346 8.66 -28.75 20.37
C SER A 346 8.25 -28.13 21.71
N PRO A 347 9.14 -27.37 22.37
CA PRO A 347 8.80 -26.66 23.60
C PRO A 347 7.59 -25.72 23.42
N GLY A 348 7.53 -24.98 22.32
CA GLY A 348 6.42 -24.07 22.00
C GLY A 348 5.08 -24.79 21.81
N CYS A 349 5.07 -25.99 21.21
CA CYS A 349 3.88 -26.83 21.11
C CYS A 349 3.32 -27.18 22.50
N PHE A 350 4.18 -27.70 23.39
CA PHE A 350 3.79 -28.05 24.75
C PHE A 350 3.31 -26.85 25.57
N LEU A 351 3.97 -25.69 25.44
CA LEU A 351 3.54 -24.47 26.12
C LEU A 351 2.18 -23.98 25.61
N LEU A 352 1.94 -24.05 24.31
CA LEU A 352 0.65 -23.70 23.72
C LEU A 352 -0.46 -24.63 24.23
N GLU A 353 -0.23 -25.94 24.29
CA GLU A 353 -1.19 -26.89 24.85
C GLU A 353 -1.39 -26.69 26.36
N ALA A 354 -0.33 -26.43 27.12
CA ALA A 354 -0.42 -26.11 28.54
C ALA A 354 -1.34 -24.89 28.78
N SER A 355 -1.14 -23.81 28.02
CA SER A 355 -1.97 -22.60 28.09
C SER A 355 -3.44 -22.88 27.75
N LYS A 356 -3.71 -23.69 26.72
CA LYS A 356 -5.09 -24.10 26.37
C LYS A 356 -5.75 -24.91 27.48
N GLN A 357 -5.04 -25.88 28.06
CA GLN A 357 -5.58 -26.70 29.16
C GLN A 357 -5.81 -25.85 30.42
N PHE A 358 -4.94 -24.87 30.67
CA PHE A 358 -5.11 -23.93 31.77
C PHE A 358 -6.37 -23.08 31.61
N GLN A 359 -6.62 -22.54 30.40
CA GLN A 359 -7.85 -21.80 30.10
C GLN A 359 -9.11 -22.64 30.29
N LYS A 360 -9.02 -23.96 30.04
CA LYS A 360 -10.09 -24.94 30.29
C LYS A 360 -10.20 -25.37 31.76
N ARG A 361 -9.36 -24.84 32.66
CA ARG A 361 -9.27 -25.24 34.08
C ARG A 361 -8.99 -26.74 34.27
N SER A 362 -8.19 -27.33 33.38
CA SER A 362 -7.81 -28.75 33.42
C SER A 362 -6.48 -28.95 34.14
N HIS A 363 -6.38 -29.99 34.97
CA HIS A 363 -5.14 -30.36 35.67
C HIS A 363 -4.00 -30.74 34.71
N ARG A 364 -4.34 -31.20 33.50
CA ARG A 364 -3.37 -31.55 32.44
C ARG A 364 -2.44 -30.40 32.06
N ALA A 365 -2.84 -29.14 32.33
CA ALA A 365 -1.96 -27.99 32.16
C ALA A 365 -0.64 -28.15 32.94
N ASN A 366 -0.71 -28.70 34.15
CA ASN A 366 0.48 -28.90 34.99
C ASN A 366 1.41 -29.98 34.43
N GLU A 367 0.85 -31.05 33.84
CA GLU A 367 1.62 -32.11 33.17
C GLU A 367 2.45 -31.53 32.02
N TYR A 368 1.82 -30.74 31.13
CA TYR A 368 2.54 -30.08 30.04
C TYR A 368 3.56 -29.05 30.52
N ILE A 369 3.26 -28.30 31.59
CA ILE A 369 4.22 -27.37 32.20
C ILE A 369 5.45 -28.13 32.73
N HIS A 370 5.26 -29.26 33.40
CA HIS A 370 6.39 -30.07 33.87
C HIS A 370 7.30 -30.52 32.72
N ILE A 371 6.74 -30.89 31.57
CA ILE A 371 7.50 -31.29 30.37
C ILE A 371 8.31 -30.11 29.82
N VAL A 372 7.71 -28.93 29.69
CA VAL A 372 8.37 -27.77 29.05
C VAL A 372 9.25 -26.96 30.00
N LYS A 373 9.11 -27.11 31.33
CA LYS A 373 9.82 -26.31 32.35
C LYS A 373 11.34 -26.16 32.11
N PRO A 374 12.10 -27.19 31.72
CA PRO A 374 13.53 -27.06 31.44
C PRO A 374 13.86 -26.14 30.25
N LYS A 375 12.92 -25.98 29.31
CA LYS A 375 13.08 -25.21 28.06
C LYS A 375 12.05 -24.07 27.95
N ILE A 376 11.52 -23.61 29.07
CA ILE A 376 10.40 -22.64 29.09
C ILE A 376 10.76 -21.33 28.38
N SER A 377 12.00 -20.85 28.53
CA SER A 377 12.47 -19.63 27.86
C SER A 377 12.39 -19.77 26.33
N SER A 378 12.91 -20.88 25.79
CA SER A 378 12.81 -21.20 24.36
C SER A 378 11.36 -21.36 23.89
N ALA A 379 10.49 -22.00 24.69
CA ALA A 379 9.08 -22.15 24.36
C ALA A 379 8.34 -20.81 24.26
N VAL A 380 8.64 -19.88 25.17
CA VAL A 380 8.09 -18.51 25.17
C VAL A 380 8.55 -17.76 23.92
N THR A 381 9.84 -17.77 23.61
CA THR A 381 10.39 -17.13 22.39
C THR A 381 9.78 -17.74 21.12
N GLN A 382 9.66 -19.08 21.03
CA GLN A 382 9.01 -19.75 19.90
C GLN A 382 7.56 -19.26 19.71
N CYS A 383 6.77 -19.18 20.80
CA CYS A 383 5.40 -18.68 20.71
C CYS A 383 5.34 -17.21 20.26
N ILE A 384 6.24 -16.35 20.74
CA ILE A 384 6.33 -14.94 20.34
C ILE A 384 6.65 -14.83 18.85
N GLN A 385 7.69 -15.51 18.38
CA GLN A 385 8.13 -15.49 16.99
C GLN A 385 7.07 -16.07 16.05
N ALA A 386 6.50 -17.24 16.37
CA ALA A 386 5.44 -17.84 15.58
C ALA A 386 4.23 -16.92 15.42
N ALA A 387 3.88 -16.13 16.44
CA ALA A 387 2.77 -15.19 16.34
C ALA A 387 2.98 -14.16 15.22
N GLY A 388 4.22 -13.71 14.97
CA GLY A 388 4.56 -12.77 13.90
C GLY A 388 4.20 -13.29 12.50
N HIS A 389 4.42 -14.58 12.26
CA HIS A 389 4.18 -15.21 10.97
C HIS A 389 2.71 -15.55 10.69
N GLU A 390 1.82 -15.40 11.67
CA GLU A 390 0.41 -15.71 11.51
C GLU A 390 -0.39 -14.48 11.03
N PHE A 391 -1.40 -14.72 10.19
CA PHE A 391 -2.30 -13.66 9.70
C PHE A 391 -3.62 -13.61 10.48
N ASN A 392 -4.04 -14.74 11.08
CA ASN A 392 -5.27 -14.81 11.84
C ASN A 392 -5.08 -14.26 13.27
N ALA A 393 -5.79 -13.19 13.60
CA ALA A 393 -5.70 -12.53 14.91
C ALA A 393 -6.03 -13.45 16.09
N SER A 394 -6.89 -14.46 15.92
CA SER A 394 -7.19 -15.45 16.96
C SER A 394 -6.00 -16.37 17.23
N ILE A 395 -5.28 -16.81 16.18
CA ILE A 395 -4.09 -17.65 16.33
C ILE A 395 -2.96 -16.84 16.97
N GLN A 396 -2.70 -15.62 16.48
CA GLN A 396 -1.75 -14.69 17.07
C GLN A 396 -2.02 -14.50 18.57
N LYS A 397 -3.28 -14.23 18.95
CA LYS A 397 -3.68 -14.07 20.35
C LYS A 397 -3.45 -15.34 21.17
N SER A 398 -3.74 -16.51 20.61
CA SER A 398 -3.50 -17.79 21.29
C SER A 398 -2.01 -18.01 21.60
N LEU A 399 -1.13 -17.73 20.63
CA LEU A 399 0.32 -17.84 20.79
C LEU A 399 0.87 -16.83 21.81
N MET A 400 0.44 -15.56 21.71
CA MET A 400 0.83 -14.54 22.68
C MET A 400 0.30 -14.82 24.09
N THR A 401 -0.88 -15.44 24.21
CA THR A 401 -1.41 -15.88 25.51
C THR A 401 -0.60 -17.06 26.08
N ALA A 402 -0.10 -17.97 25.23
CA ALA A 402 0.80 -19.04 25.65
C ALA A 402 2.14 -18.49 26.15
N ALA A 403 2.73 -17.53 25.42
CA ALA A 403 3.93 -16.82 25.87
C ALA A 403 3.70 -16.08 27.21
N GLN A 404 2.56 -15.39 27.34
CA GLN A 404 2.19 -14.72 28.60
C GLN A 404 2.00 -15.70 29.77
N PHE A 405 1.52 -16.90 29.51
CA PHE A 405 1.40 -17.96 30.51
C PHE A 405 2.78 -18.51 30.90
N GLY A 406 3.64 -18.78 29.90
CA GLY A 406 4.98 -19.34 30.12
C GLY A 406 5.90 -18.43 30.93
N LYS A 407 5.79 -17.11 30.77
CA LYS A 407 6.62 -16.15 31.52
C LYS A 407 6.43 -16.25 33.05
N CYS A 408 5.28 -16.76 33.53
CA CYS A 408 5.02 -16.95 34.96
C CYS A 408 5.91 -18.04 35.59
N PHE A 409 6.59 -18.85 34.78
CA PHE A 409 7.45 -19.94 35.22
C PHE A 409 8.94 -19.64 35.00
N MET A 410 9.28 -18.41 34.60
CA MET A 410 10.65 -17.93 34.39
C MET A 410 11.12 -17.14 35.61
N THR A 411 12.40 -17.25 35.97
CA THR A 411 13.01 -16.45 37.04
C THR A 411 13.33 -15.04 36.56
N ASP A 412 13.89 -14.93 35.35
CA ASP A 412 14.32 -13.66 34.74
C ASP A 412 13.74 -13.57 33.33
N PHE A 413 12.64 -12.82 33.18
CA PHE A 413 11.98 -12.63 31.89
C PHE A 413 12.18 -11.20 31.39
N ASP A 414 12.84 -11.07 30.24
CA ASP A 414 12.86 -9.81 29.50
C ASP A 414 11.55 -9.63 28.73
N SER A 415 10.81 -8.58 29.06
CA SER A 415 9.55 -8.24 28.41
C SER A 415 9.71 -7.55 27.05
N SER A 416 10.93 -7.17 26.68
CA SER A 416 11.21 -6.37 25.48
C SER A 416 10.65 -7.00 24.20
N GLU A 417 10.97 -8.26 23.91
CA GLU A 417 10.52 -8.99 22.72
C GLU A 417 9.00 -9.19 22.71
N PHE A 418 8.41 -9.55 23.85
CA PHE A 418 6.98 -9.75 23.98
C PHE A 418 6.21 -8.44 23.71
N VAL A 419 6.69 -7.33 24.26
CA VAL A 419 6.11 -6.00 24.06
C VAL A 419 6.31 -5.54 22.61
N LYS A 420 7.49 -5.75 22.02
CA LYS A 420 7.77 -5.47 20.59
C LYS A 420 6.78 -6.23 19.72
N MET A 421 6.65 -7.54 19.89
CA MET A 421 5.74 -8.36 19.09
C MET A 421 4.28 -7.95 19.27
N CYS A 422 3.81 -7.65 20.49
CA CYS A 422 2.45 -7.11 20.69
C CYS A 422 2.19 -5.81 19.90
N ARG A 423 3.19 -4.93 19.78
CA ARG A 423 3.09 -3.70 18.98
C ARG A 423 3.07 -4.00 17.50
N VAL A 424 3.98 -4.87 17.04
CA VAL A 424 4.07 -5.29 15.64
C VAL A 424 2.79 -5.96 15.17
N LEU A 425 2.22 -6.89 15.94
CA LEU A 425 0.98 -7.59 15.55
C LEU A 425 -0.21 -6.63 15.42
N ARG A 426 -0.36 -5.66 16.34
CA ARG A 426 -1.41 -4.64 16.23
C ARG A 426 -1.23 -3.78 14.98
N LEU A 427 0.01 -3.39 14.68
CA LEU A 427 0.33 -2.61 13.49
C LEU A 427 0.04 -3.42 12.21
N LEU A 428 0.57 -4.63 12.11
CA LEU A 428 0.39 -5.52 10.96
C LEU A 428 -1.10 -5.79 10.70
N ASN A 429 -1.88 -6.10 11.74
CA ASN A 429 -3.32 -6.31 11.57
C ASN A 429 -4.05 -5.05 11.10
N GLN A 430 -3.63 -3.85 11.51
CA GLN A 430 -4.24 -2.60 11.05
C GLN A 430 -3.90 -2.28 9.59
N VAL A 431 -2.64 -2.46 9.16
CA VAL A 431 -2.25 -2.16 7.77
C VAL A 431 -2.75 -3.22 6.79
N ARG A 432 -2.92 -4.46 7.26
CA ARG A 432 -3.57 -5.56 6.52
C ARG A 432 -5.09 -5.49 6.52
N ASP A 433 -5.72 -4.56 7.24
CA ASP A 433 -7.16 -4.39 7.14
C ASP A 433 -7.55 -4.07 5.68
N PRO A 434 -8.58 -4.69 5.09
CA PRO A 434 -8.95 -4.48 3.68
C PRO A 434 -9.20 -3.01 3.30
N GLN A 435 -9.55 -2.13 4.26
CA GLN A 435 -9.72 -0.70 4.03
C GLN A 435 -8.40 0.04 3.80
N VAL A 436 -7.30 -0.47 4.36
CA VAL A 436 -5.92 0.03 4.15
C VAL A 436 -5.27 -0.74 3.01
N GLY A 437 -5.34 -2.08 3.06
CA GLY A 437 -4.98 -2.97 1.95
C GLY A 437 -3.48 -3.04 1.67
N ILE A 438 -2.65 -3.16 2.70
CA ILE A 438 -1.20 -3.42 2.59
C ILE A 438 -0.92 -4.87 3.03
N ALA A 439 -0.68 -5.75 2.06
CA ALA A 439 -0.51 -7.20 2.27
C ALA A 439 0.91 -7.60 2.75
N ILE A 440 1.47 -6.86 3.70
CA ILE A 440 2.86 -7.05 4.13
C ILE A 440 3.00 -8.26 5.08
N THR A 441 4.01 -9.11 4.88
CA THR A 441 4.37 -10.20 5.79
C THR A 441 5.21 -9.71 6.97
N TYR A 442 5.40 -10.55 7.99
CA TYR A 442 6.26 -10.17 9.12
C TYR A 442 7.74 -10.06 8.71
N GLU A 443 8.22 -10.96 7.85
CA GLU A 443 9.58 -10.93 7.32
C GLU A 443 9.83 -9.65 6.51
N GLN A 444 8.89 -9.28 5.63
CA GLN A 444 8.97 -8.04 4.87
C GLN A 444 9.01 -6.81 5.79
N TYR A 445 8.22 -6.81 6.88
CA TYR A 445 8.25 -5.73 7.86
C TYR A 445 9.58 -5.64 8.61
N GLU A 446 10.16 -6.77 9.04
CA GLU A 446 11.47 -6.75 9.72
C GLU A 446 12.59 -6.29 8.78
N GLN A 447 12.51 -6.59 7.47
CA GLN A 447 13.48 -6.10 6.48
C GLN A 447 13.30 -4.61 6.15
N LEU A 448 12.06 -4.15 5.97
CA LEU A 448 11.77 -2.77 5.58
C LEU A 448 11.89 -1.76 6.74
N GLY A 449 11.51 -2.19 7.94
CA GLY A 449 11.42 -1.34 9.12
C GLY A 449 10.18 -0.43 9.13
N ILE A 450 10.00 0.25 10.27
CA ILE A 450 8.84 1.09 10.53
C ILE A 450 8.78 2.33 9.63
N ASP A 451 9.92 2.92 9.30
CA ASP A 451 9.98 4.17 8.53
C ASP A 451 9.37 3.99 7.14
N LYS A 452 9.68 2.87 6.48
CA LYS A 452 9.12 2.53 5.17
C LYS A 452 7.63 2.23 5.25
N LEU A 453 7.17 1.58 6.31
CA LEU A 453 5.73 1.35 6.49
C LEU A 453 4.97 2.67 6.72
N ILE A 454 5.57 3.63 7.44
CA ILE A 454 5.00 4.97 7.58
C ILE A 454 4.96 5.69 6.23
N ASP A 455 6.03 5.60 5.43
CA ASP A 455 6.04 6.14 4.06
C ASP A 455 4.92 5.56 3.21
N MET A 456 4.72 4.24 3.24
CA MET A 456 3.62 3.58 2.53
C MET A 456 2.24 4.13 2.95
N LEU A 457 2.04 4.43 4.23
CA LEU A 457 0.80 5.05 4.73
C LEU A 457 0.64 6.50 4.29
N ILE A 458 1.72 7.29 4.38
CA ILE A 458 1.77 8.70 3.95
C ILE A 458 1.46 8.82 2.46
N LEU A 459 2.12 8.00 1.62
CA LEU A 459 1.95 8.00 0.17
C LEU A 459 0.51 7.68 -0.21
N ARG A 460 -0.16 6.78 0.50
CA ARG A 460 -1.59 6.45 0.32
C ARG A 460 -2.55 7.45 0.97
N ARG A 461 -2.04 8.55 1.55
CA ARG A 461 -2.81 9.60 2.24
C ARG A 461 -3.53 9.14 3.51
N TYR A 462 -3.09 8.04 4.13
CA TYR A 462 -3.59 7.58 5.44
C TYR A 462 -2.92 8.34 6.60
N TYR A 463 -2.92 9.68 6.54
CA TYR A 463 -2.21 10.55 7.49
C TYR A 463 -2.63 10.33 8.94
N TYR A 464 -3.94 10.18 9.19
CA TYR A 464 -4.45 9.93 10.53
C TYR A 464 -3.92 8.62 11.10
N LEU A 465 -3.98 7.53 10.33
CA LEU A 465 -3.46 6.23 10.75
C LEU A 465 -1.94 6.30 10.98
N ALA A 466 -1.19 6.97 10.11
CA ALA A 466 0.25 7.17 10.27
C ALA A 466 0.58 7.93 11.58
N LEU A 467 -0.19 8.98 11.93
CA LEU A 467 -0.02 9.73 13.17
C LEU A 467 -0.32 8.87 14.41
N GLU A 468 -1.41 8.08 14.36
CA GLU A 468 -1.75 7.16 15.45
C GLU A 468 -0.67 6.07 15.63
N VAL A 469 -0.13 5.53 14.53
CA VAL A 469 0.99 4.57 14.56
C VAL A 469 2.24 5.21 15.17
N SER A 470 2.61 6.42 14.72
CA SER A 470 3.76 7.16 15.25
C SER A 470 3.64 7.40 16.76
N LYS A 471 2.47 7.86 17.22
CA LYS A 471 2.15 8.06 18.64
C LYS A 471 2.19 6.74 19.42
N TYR A 472 1.63 5.68 18.85
CA TYR A 472 1.57 4.36 19.47
C TYR A 472 2.96 3.76 19.69
N LEU A 473 3.85 3.90 18.70
CA LEU A 473 5.23 3.41 18.76
C LEU A 473 6.19 4.35 19.49
N ARG A 474 5.74 5.58 19.81
CA ARG A 474 6.54 6.64 20.46
C ARG A 474 7.76 7.01 19.64
N LEU A 475 7.57 7.17 18.33
CA LEU A 475 8.63 7.67 17.44
C LEU A 475 8.98 9.12 17.84
N SER A 476 10.20 9.52 17.51
CA SER A 476 10.61 10.93 17.69
C SER A 476 9.72 11.85 16.86
N SER A 477 9.59 13.11 17.28
CA SER A 477 8.78 14.10 16.55
C SER A 477 9.23 14.23 15.10
N SER A 478 10.54 14.23 14.85
CA SER A 478 11.13 14.35 13.52
C SER A 478 10.88 13.15 12.62
N GLU A 479 11.00 11.92 13.14
CA GLU A 479 10.79 10.68 12.35
C GLU A 479 9.30 10.39 12.14
N GLY A 480 8.47 10.81 13.09
CA GLY A 480 7.04 10.57 13.12
C GLY A 480 6.21 11.79 12.73
N SER A 481 5.73 12.52 13.74
CA SER A 481 4.66 13.51 13.57
C SER A 481 5.02 14.65 12.62
N GLU A 482 6.22 15.24 12.72
CA GLU A 482 6.62 16.40 11.90
C GLU A 482 6.68 16.02 10.43
N ARG A 483 7.31 14.89 10.11
CA ARG A 483 7.38 14.33 8.76
C ARG A 483 6.00 14.07 8.16
N ILE A 484 5.11 13.42 8.92
CA ILE A 484 3.74 13.11 8.47
C ILE A 484 2.94 14.40 8.23
N LEU A 485 3.01 15.34 9.17
CA LEU A 485 2.29 16.61 9.09
C LEU A 485 2.81 17.48 7.94
N LEU A 486 4.12 17.49 7.70
CA LEU A 486 4.75 18.20 6.58
C LEU A 486 4.24 17.66 5.25
N HIS A 487 4.23 16.34 5.05
CA HIS A 487 3.66 15.76 3.83
C HIS A 487 2.16 16.04 3.71
N TRP A 488 1.41 16.01 4.81
CA TRP A 488 -0.01 16.34 4.81
C TRP A 488 -0.26 17.80 4.41
N ALA A 489 0.56 18.73 4.92
CA ALA A 489 0.50 20.14 4.59
C ALA A 489 0.80 20.38 3.09
N TYR A 490 1.83 19.75 2.53
CA TYR A 490 2.10 19.82 1.09
C TYR A 490 0.92 19.34 0.26
N TYR A 491 0.30 18.21 0.62
CA TYR A 491 -0.89 17.73 -0.07
C TYR A 491 -2.07 18.71 0.03
N LYS A 492 -2.27 19.34 1.20
CA LYS A 492 -3.30 20.38 1.37
C LYS A 492 -3.04 21.59 0.50
N MET A 493 -1.79 22.02 0.36
CA MET A 493 -1.42 23.11 -0.54
C MET A 493 -1.64 22.73 -2.00
N GLU A 494 -1.30 21.50 -2.39
CA GLU A 494 -1.51 21.01 -3.75
C GLU A 494 -2.99 21.04 -4.16
N ILE A 495 -3.92 20.67 -3.27
CA ILE A 495 -5.38 20.76 -3.53
C ILE A 495 -5.80 22.19 -3.91
N ARG A 496 -5.21 23.22 -3.29
CA ARG A 496 -5.54 24.63 -3.56
C ARG A 496 -5.18 25.08 -4.96
N ASN A 497 -4.14 24.47 -5.53
CA ASN A 497 -3.74 24.77 -6.90
C ASN A 497 -4.78 24.29 -7.93
N TYR A 498 -5.80 23.52 -7.51
CA TYR A 498 -6.88 23.01 -8.36
C TYR A 498 -8.26 23.52 -7.87
N PRO A 499 -8.79 24.61 -8.47
CA PRO A 499 -10.03 25.26 -8.00
C PRO A 499 -11.23 24.32 -7.85
N MET A 500 -11.36 23.34 -8.75
CA MET A 500 -12.43 22.34 -8.69
C MET A 500 -12.28 21.39 -7.48
N ALA A 501 -11.06 20.95 -7.20
CA ALA A 501 -10.79 20.06 -6.08
C ALA A 501 -11.00 20.80 -4.74
N GLU A 502 -10.56 22.05 -4.66
CA GLU A 502 -10.79 22.93 -3.53
C GLU A 502 -12.29 23.16 -3.28
N ALA A 503 -13.07 23.49 -4.32
CA ALA A 503 -14.52 23.67 -4.19
C ALA A 503 -15.23 22.40 -3.69
N LEU A 504 -14.84 21.22 -4.19
CA LEU A 504 -15.36 19.93 -3.73
C LEU A 504 -14.96 19.65 -2.28
N TYR A 505 -13.71 19.94 -1.91
CA TYR A 505 -13.23 19.77 -0.53
C TYR A 505 -13.98 20.70 0.44
N ILE A 506 -14.21 21.96 0.09
CA ILE A 506 -15.02 22.91 0.86
C ILE A 506 -16.45 22.37 1.03
N LYS A 507 -17.07 21.82 -0.04
CA LYS A 507 -18.40 21.20 0.03
C LYS A 507 -18.44 19.99 0.97
N TYR A 508 -17.41 19.15 0.94
CA TYR A 508 -17.26 18.02 1.87
C TYR A 508 -17.12 18.52 3.32
N CYS A 509 -16.28 19.52 3.58
CA CYS A 509 -16.07 20.09 4.91
C CYS A 509 -17.36 20.72 5.47
N LYS A 510 -18.17 21.39 4.64
CA LYS A 510 -19.48 21.94 5.04
C LYS A 510 -20.43 20.88 5.62
N SER A 511 -20.33 19.63 5.20
CA SER A 511 -21.21 18.53 5.63
C SER A 511 -20.59 17.66 6.73
N HIS A 512 -19.29 17.40 6.69
CA HIS A 512 -18.64 16.39 7.54
C HIS A 512 -17.61 16.96 8.51
N ASN A 513 -17.06 18.16 8.27
CA ASN A 513 -15.97 18.70 9.09
C ASN A 513 -15.96 20.24 9.16
N LYS A 514 -16.73 20.79 10.10
CA LYS A 514 -16.83 22.24 10.33
C LYS A 514 -15.52 22.88 10.78
N ARG A 515 -14.69 22.18 11.55
CA ARG A 515 -13.38 22.70 12.02
C ARG A 515 -12.43 22.94 10.85
N ALA A 516 -12.31 21.96 9.96
CA ALA A 516 -11.50 22.10 8.75
C ALA A 516 -12.02 23.23 7.85
N LEU A 517 -13.34 23.42 7.76
CA LEU A 517 -13.93 24.53 7.02
C LEU A 517 -13.51 25.91 7.57
N HIS A 518 -13.53 26.09 8.90
CA HIS A 518 -13.08 27.31 9.56
C HIS A 518 -11.59 27.60 9.32
N GLU A 519 -10.75 26.56 9.35
CA GLU A 519 -9.32 26.70 9.06
C GLU A 519 -9.07 27.13 7.61
N ILE A 520 -9.82 26.60 6.64
CA ILE A 520 -9.74 27.01 5.23
C ILE A 520 -10.05 28.51 5.11
N TYR A 521 -11.21 28.96 5.62
CA TYR A 521 -11.59 30.38 5.54
C TYR A 521 -10.63 31.30 6.28
N LYS A 522 -10.04 30.85 7.39
CA LYS A 522 -9.01 31.60 8.11
C LYS A 522 -7.73 31.73 7.30
N GLN A 523 -7.32 30.68 6.58
CA GLN A 523 -6.09 30.66 5.81
C GLN A 523 -6.21 31.41 4.48
N GLU A 524 -7.40 31.48 3.89
CA GLU A 524 -7.69 32.20 2.65
C GLU A 524 -8.06 33.68 2.88
N ASP A 525 -8.08 34.14 4.13
CA ASP A 525 -8.60 35.45 4.51
C ASP A 525 -10.03 35.69 3.98
N ASP A 526 -10.83 34.62 3.87
CA ASP A 526 -12.24 34.68 3.47
C ASP A 526 -13.11 35.05 4.67
N TYR A 527 -13.03 36.34 5.02
CA TYR A 527 -13.77 36.91 6.14
C TYR A 527 -15.29 36.82 5.98
N ASN A 528 -15.80 36.78 4.74
CA ASN A 528 -17.24 36.70 4.46
C ASN A 528 -17.78 35.31 4.81
N ASN A 529 -17.15 34.26 4.29
CA ASN A 529 -17.60 32.90 4.56
C ASN A 529 -17.34 32.51 6.02
N LYS A 530 -16.26 33.02 6.64
CA LYS A 530 -16.03 32.87 8.08
C LYS A 530 -17.17 33.46 8.92
N ALA A 531 -17.56 34.70 8.63
CA ALA A 531 -18.66 35.36 9.33
C ALA A 531 -20.01 34.63 9.12
N ALA A 532 -20.29 34.18 7.90
CA ALA A 532 -21.50 33.39 7.61
C ALA A 532 -21.54 32.05 8.38
N CYS A 533 -20.40 31.39 8.56
CA CYS A 533 -20.31 30.19 9.39
C CYS A 533 -20.57 30.48 10.87
N GLN A 534 -20.02 31.57 11.40
CA GLN A 534 -20.22 32.00 12.78
C GLN A 534 -21.68 32.34 13.08
N ILE A 535 -22.37 33.01 12.16
CA ILE A 535 -23.82 33.25 12.27
C ILE A 535 -24.55 31.90 12.38
N LYS A 536 -24.30 30.96 11.47
CA LYS A 536 -24.98 29.65 11.51
C LYS A 536 -24.74 28.90 12.82
N GLU A 537 -23.53 28.99 13.38
CA GLU A 537 -23.19 28.38 14.66
C GLU A 537 -23.84 29.09 15.85
N ALA A 538 -23.99 30.42 15.80
CA ALA A 538 -24.65 31.21 16.83
C ALA A 538 -26.13 30.79 17.05
N TYR A 539 -26.80 30.35 15.98
CA TYR A 539 -28.20 29.90 16.03
C TYR A 539 -28.38 28.41 16.39
N LEU A 540 -27.31 27.66 16.67
CA LEU A 540 -27.43 26.28 17.15
C LEU A 540 -27.81 26.22 18.64
N PRO A 541 -28.58 25.20 19.08
CA PRO A 541 -28.98 25.06 20.48
C PRO A 541 -27.77 24.94 21.42
N GLY A 542 -27.76 25.71 22.51
CA GLY A 542 -26.70 25.69 23.53
C GLY A 542 -25.56 26.70 23.32
N ASN A 543 -25.53 27.43 22.20
CA ASN A 543 -24.54 28.47 21.94
C ASN A 543 -25.02 29.87 22.35
N THR A 544 -24.08 30.75 22.70
CA THR A 544 -24.36 32.16 23.01
C THR A 544 -24.46 32.97 21.72
N LYS A 545 -25.69 33.29 21.31
CA LYS A 545 -25.98 34.07 20.08
C LYS A 545 -25.17 35.37 19.98
N GLU A 546 -25.06 36.10 21.10
CA GLU A 546 -24.37 37.40 21.16
C GLU A 546 -22.88 37.30 20.84
N ALA A 547 -22.19 36.28 21.36
CA ALA A 547 -20.77 36.10 21.14
C ALA A 547 -20.48 35.76 19.66
N GLY A 548 -21.28 34.87 19.07
CA GLY A 548 -21.12 34.48 17.67
C GLY A 548 -21.45 35.61 16.68
N LEU A 549 -22.47 36.43 16.97
CA LEU A 549 -22.82 37.59 16.15
C LEU A 549 -21.78 38.71 16.25
N LEU A 550 -21.17 38.91 17.43
CA LEU A 550 -20.11 39.89 17.61
C LEU A 550 -18.84 39.50 16.82
N GLU A 551 -18.46 38.23 16.88
CA GLU A 551 -17.33 37.74 16.09
C GLU A 551 -17.60 37.81 14.57
N ALA A 552 -18.83 37.50 14.14
CA ALA A 552 -19.24 37.62 12.74
C ALA A 552 -19.18 39.08 12.26
N GLN A 553 -19.64 40.02 13.09
CA GLN A 553 -19.57 41.46 12.80
C GLN A 553 -18.11 41.92 12.58
N GLU A 554 -17.19 41.51 13.46
CA GLU A 554 -15.77 41.85 13.32
C GLU A 554 -15.16 41.29 12.03
N ASN A 555 -15.51 40.06 11.66
CA ASN A 555 -15.03 39.46 10.42
C ASN A 555 -15.61 40.19 9.19
N PHE A 556 -16.90 40.52 9.15
CA PHE A 556 -17.46 41.32 8.05
C PHE A 556 -16.81 42.70 7.92
N LYS A 557 -16.49 43.37 9.04
CA LYS A 557 -15.75 44.65 9.03
C LYS A 557 -14.36 44.51 8.39
N LYS A 558 -13.71 43.35 8.48
CA LYS A 558 -12.40 43.08 7.86
C LYS A 558 -12.47 42.83 6.36
N SER A 559 -13.60 42.35 5.83
CA SER A 559 -13.76 41.99 4.40
C SER A 559 -13.74 43.19 3.43
N LYS A 560 -13.96 44.42 3.91
CA LYS A 560 -13.95 45.68 3.12
C LYS A 560 -14.84 45.71 1.86
N SER A 561 -15.78 44.76 1.69
CA SER A 561 -16.75 44.76 0.60
C SER A 561 -18.04 45.49 0.98
N GLU A 562 -18.77 46.04 0.00
CA GLU A 562 -20.04 46.72 0.23
C GLU A 562 -21.08 45.80 0.87
N PHE A 563 -21.15 44.55 0.41
CA PHE A 563 -21.97 43.52 1.03
C PHE A 563 -21.58 43.25 2.49
N ALA A 564 -20.28 43.19 2.79
CA ALA A 564 -19.82 42.96 4.16
C ALA A 564 -20.10 44.16 5.08
N ALA A 565 -20.04 45.39 4.58
CA ALA A 565 -20.44 46.57 5.35
C ALA A 565 -21.93 46.50 5.73
N PHE A 566 -22.79 46.13 4.77
CA PHE A 566 -24.21 45.88 5.03
C PHE A 566 -24.41 44.73 6.04
N ALA A 567 -23.76 43.59 5.84
CA ALA A 567 -23.87 42.43 6.73
C ALA A 567 -23.38 42.73 8.17
N ALA A 568 -22.31 43.52 8.31
CA ALA A 568 -21.82 43.98 9.61
C ALA A 568 -22.84 44.89 10.32
N MET A 569 -23.49 45.79 9.57
CA MET A 569 -24.56 46.64 10.09
C MET A 569 -25.76 45.80 10.56
N MET A 570 -26.17 44.79 9.79
CA MET A 570 -27.25 43.89 10.19
C MET A 570 -26.91 43.09 11.46
N CYS A 571 -25.66 42.62 11.61
CA CYS A 571 -25.21 41.97 12.85
C CYS A 571 -25.28 42.93 14.05
N GLU A 572 -24.97 44.21 13.84
CA GLU A 572 -25.06 45.25 14.86
C GLU A 572 -26.49 45.52 15.32
N GLU A 573 -27.42 45.63 14.37
CA GLU A 573 -28.84 45.81 14.65
C GLU A 573 -29.42 44.61 15.41
N GLU A 574 -29.05 43.38 15.02
CA GLU A 574 -29.48 42.17 15.71
C GLU A 574 -28.94 42.10 17.15
N LEU A 575 -27.66 42.42 17.36
CA LEU A 575 -27.08 42.52 18.71
C LEU A 575 -27.78 43.58 19.56
N LYS A 576 -28.16 44.70 18.95
CA LYS A 576 -28.91 45.77 19.61
C LYS A 576 -30.32 45.30 19.99
N LEU A 577 -30.99 44.55 19.11
CA LEU A 577 -32.33 43.99 19.36
C LEU A 577 -32.29 42.98 20.50
N ILE A 578 -31.34 42.05 20.50
CA ILE A 578 -31.18 41.06 21.58
C ILE A 578 -31.00 41.76 22.94
N LYS A 579 -30.16 42.81 23.02
CA LYS A 579 -29.98 43.59 24.25
C LYS A 579 -31.27 44.27 24.71
N HIS A 580 -32.05 44.85 23.80
CA HIS A 580 -33.35 45.45 24.11
C HIS A 580 -34.37 44.41 24.58
N GLN A 581 -34.42 43.25 23.93
CA GLN A 581 -35.29 42.16 24.31
C GLN A 581 -34.98 41.66 25.72
N LYS A 582 -33.71 41.50 26.10
CA LYS A 582 -33.33 41.16 27.49
C LYS A 582 -33.86 42.18 28.51
N GLN A 583 -33.72 43.47 28.21
CA GLN A 583 -34.25 44.53 29.08
C GLN A 583 -35.78 44.49 29.18
N LEU A 584 -36.47 44.11 28.10
CA LEU A 584 -37.92 43.92 28.10
C LEU A 584 -38.33 42.69 28.89
N GLU A 585 -37.61 41.57 28.79
CA GLU A 585 -37.85 40.39 29.62
C GLU A 585 -37.66 40.71 31.10
N ASP A 586 -36.62 41.47 31.44
CA ASP A 586 -36.34 41.88 32.82
C ASP A 586 -37.43 42.78 33.39
N LYS A 587 -37.93 43.73 32.59
CA LYS A 587 -38.98 44.69 32.98
C LYS A 587 -40.38 44.07 33.03
N LEU A 588 -40.74 43.30 32.01
CA LEU A 588 -42.11 42.81 31.80
C LEU A 588 -42.31 41.36 32.27
N LYS A 589 -41.23 40.66 32.66
CA LYS A 589 -41.23 39.25 33.08
C LYS A 589 -41.94 38.32 32.10
N LYS A 590 -41.76 38.58 30.80
CA LYS A 590 -42.31 37.80 29.68
C LYS A 590 -41.22 37.54 28.67
N ASP A 591 -41.33 36.46 27.91
CA ASP A 591 -40.31 36.09 26.93
C ASP A 591 -40.32 37.03 25.72
N PHE A 592 -39.18 37.59 25.33
CA PHE A 592 -38.99 38.42 24.14
C PHE A 592 -37.76 38.00 23.33
N LEU A 593 -36.84 37.24 23.93
CA LEU A 593 -35.60 36.83 23.30
C LEU A 593 -35.83 35.97 22.06
N GLY A 594 -35.22 36.41 20.94
CA GLY A 594 -35.23 35.65 19.68
C GLY A 594 -36.45 35.90 18.79
N LEU A 595 -37.34 36.82 19.17
CA LEU A 595 -38.37 37.35 18.28
C LEU A 595 -37.74 38.28 17.24
N THR A 596 -38.32 38.36 16.05
CA THR A 596 -37.98 39.42 15.10
C THR A 596 -38.42 40.79 15.63
N LEU A 597 -37.89 41.88 15.07
CA LEU A 597 -38.31 43.24 15.43
C LEU A 597 -39.83 43.42 15.33
N ASN A 598 -40.45 42.90 14.27
CA ASN A 598 -41.89 42.95 14.06
C ASN A 598 -42.66 42.18 15.14
N GLU A 599 -42.26 40.93 15.41
CA GLU A 599 -42.92 40.10 16.43
C GLU A 599 -42.74 40.71 17.83
N THR A 600 -41.61 41.39 18.07
CA THR A 600 -41.36 42.14 19.31
C THR A 600 -42.35 43.31 19.44
N LEU A 601 -42.54 44.09 18.38
CA LEU A 601 -43.50 45.20 18.34
C LEU A 601 -44.95 44.71 18.49
N GLU A 602 -45.34 43.67 17.75
CA GLU A 602 -46.66 43.06 17.84
C GLU A 602 -46.93 42.56 19.28
N LYS A 603 -45.94 41.91 19.89
CA LYS A 603 -46.03 41.46 21.28
C LYS A 603 -46.18 42.65 22.23
N LEU A 604 -45.39 43.72 22.10
CA LEU A 604 -45.54 44.92 22.92
C LEU A 604 -46.92 45.56 22.79
N LEU A 605 -47.45 45.65 21.55
CA LEU A 605 -48.80 46.18 21.30
C LEU A 605 -49.89 45.28 21.90
N SER A 606 -49.76 43.96 21.79
CA SER A 606 -50.69 43.00 22.41
C SER A 606 -50.71 43.11 23.94
N LEU A 607 -49.57 43.51 24.52
CA LEU A 607 -49.39 43.76 25.95
C LEU A 607 -49.84 45.16 26.39
N LYS A 608 -50.32 45.98 25.45
CA LYS A 608 -50.73 47.39 25.64
C LYS A 608 -49.58 48.32 26.07
N GLU A 609 -48.33 47.92 25.83
CA GLU A 609 -47.12 48.72 26.09
C GLU A 609 -46.81 49.66 24.91
N VAL A 610 -47.78 50.52 24.56
CA VAL A 610 -47.76 51.35 23.34
C VAL A 610 -46.56 52.31 23.33
N LYS A 611 -46.20 52.89 24.48
CA LYS A 611 -45.04 53.81 24.59
C LYS A 611 -43.71 53.10 24.28
N LEU A 612 -43.55 51.86 24.73
CA LEU A 612 -42.34 51.08 24.46
C LEU A 612 -42.28 50.65 22.99
N ALA A 613 -43.43 50.33 22.39
CA ALA A 613 -43.54 50.04 20.97
C ALA A 613 -43.22 51.28 20.09
N ASP A 614 -43.74 52.46 20.43
CA ASP A 614 -43.45 53.71 19.71
C ASP A 614 -41.96 54.11 19.81
N ASN A 615 -41.37 53.94 21.00
CA ASN A 615 -39.93 54.17 21.19
C ASN A 615 -39.10 53.26 20.29
N MET A 616 -39.41 51.95 20.27
CA MET A 616 -38.72 50.97 19.44
C MET A 616 -38.95 51.24 17.93
N LYS A 617 -40.16 51.63 17.53
CA LYS A 617 -40.48 52.04 16.16
C LYS A 617 -39.58 53.20 15.69
N SER A 618 -39.46 54.25 16.52
CA SER A 618 -38.62 55.41 16.20
C SER A 618 -37.13 55.08 16.16
N GLU A 619 -36.66 54.23 17.08
CA GLU A 619 -35.26 53.86 17.21
C GLU A 619 -34.74 52.98 16.06
N TYR A 620 -35.56 52.04 15.58
CA TYR A 620 -35.23 51.17 14.43
C TYR A 620 -35.77 51.73 13.10
N LYS A 621 -36.32 52.96 13.09
CA LYS A 621 -36.86 53.65 11.91
C LYS A 621 -37.83 52.78 11.10
N VAL A 622 -38.74 52.08 11.78
CA VAL A 622 -39.74 51.23 11.12
C VAL A 622 -40.72 52.12 10.34
N PRO A 623 -40.95 51.88 9.02
CA PRO A 623 -41.82 52.73 8.20
C PRO A 623 -43.25 52.79 8.73
N ASP A 624 -43.91 53.95 8.66
CA ASP A 624 -45.29 54.13 9.17
C ASP A 624 -46.33 53.19 8.58
N ARG A 625 -46.08 52.69 7.36
CA ARG A 625 -46.96 51.72 6.69
C ARG A 625 -46.88 50.32 7.30
N ARG A 626 -45.76 49.98 7.93
CA ARG A 626 -45.46 48.69 8.54
C ARG A 626 -45.76 48.77 10.03
#